data_AF-A0A7S2N9C5-F1
#
_entry.id   AF-A0A7S2N9C5-F1
#
_cell.length_a   1.000
_cell.length_b   1.000
_cell.length_c   1.000
_cell.angle_alpha   90.00
_cell.angle_beta   90.00
_cell.angle_gamma   90.00
#
_symmetry.space_group_name_H-M   'P 1'
#
loop_
_entity.id
_entity.type
_entity.pdbx_description
1 polymer ?
#
loop_
_entity_poly.entity_id
_entity_poly.type
_entity_poly.pdbx_seq_one_letter_code
_entity_poly.pdbx_strand_id
1 'polypeptide(L)'
;QTRWTFLFVRYRPDVHWWAMIIVAKGFLLNVGSLFITSGVGQIYWILGVLLLYTILLLTFRPWRHILNHYVDGYAHLSLFLTCAVVVWFSHGLPLNIDQQDMLGEYLLKANIASAVVPFVLAVARMWWREFSSKARHDKDTDTELIIRAIDILAKCGCSNRLKFLQRLTEHDFALMNEMKDMILTELGNKKVRAGYSSRQLTRLSIMRVCSESRMASLRSQADVQARLSRGDATDSIDATDLIDLAGV
;
A
#
# COMPACT_ATOMS: atom_id res chain seq x y z
N GLN A 1 -14.91 4.59 -22.81
CA GLN A 1 -14.73 5.79 -21.97
C GLN A 1 -14.38 5.36 -20.54
N THR A 2 -13.13 4.95 -20.28
CA THR A 2 -12.64 4.36 -19.01
C THR A 2 -11.44 5.13 -18.43
N ARG A 3 -11.21 6.36 -18.88
CA ARG A 3 -9.96 7.10 -18.59
C ARG A 3 -9.85 7.55 -17.13
N TRP A 4 -10.97 7.70 -16.43
CA TRP A 4 -11.01 8.16 -15.02
C TRP A 4 -11.03 7.02 -14.00
N THR A 5 -11.27 5.77 -14.41
CA THR A 5 -11.37 4.66 -13.46
C THR A 5 -10.02 4.31 -12.83
N PHE A 6 -8.89 4.65 -13.47
CA PHE A 6 -7.56 4.41 -12.89
C PHE A 6 -7.33 5.18 -11.58
N LEU A 7 -7.94 6.37 -11.44
CA LEU A 7 -7.83 7.15 -10.21
C LEU A 7 -8.54 6.45 -9.03
N PHE A 8 -9.58 5.66 -9.33
CA PHE A 8 -10.42 5.00 -8.32
C PHE A 8 -9.97 3.57 -7.96
N VAL A 9 -9.19 2.90 -8.82
CA VAL A 9 -8.71 1.53 -8.62
C VAL A 9 -7.77 1.40 -7.40
N ARG A 10 -7.23 2.51 -6.88
CA ARG A 10 -6.26 2.49 -5.77
C ARG A 10 -6.85 2.78 -4.38
N TYR A 11 -8.15 3.04 -4.26
CA TYR A 11 -8.77 3.29 -2.94
C TYR A 11 -9.10 1.99 -2.20
N ARG A 12 -9.07 2.04 -0.86
CA ARG A 12 -9.69 0.98 -0.04
C ARG A 12 -11.21 0.98 -0.32
N PRO A 13 -11.85 -0.18 -0.56
CA PRO A 13 -13.27 -0.25 -0.86
C PRO A 13 -14.14 0.31 0.28
N ASP A 14 -13.66 0.19 1.52
CA ASP A 14 -14.35 0.66 2.72
C ASP A 14 -14.47 2.18 2.80
N VAL A 15 -13.62 2.92 2.07
CA VAL A 15 -13.55 4.39 2.11
C VAL A 15 -13.78 5.00 0.73
N HIS A 16 -14.68 4.42 -0.07
CA HIS A 16 -15.03 4.92 -1.42
C HIS A 16 -15.54 6.37 -1.43
N TRP A 17 -16.16 6.83 -0.34
CA TRP A 17 -16.63 8.21 -0.16
C TRP A 17 -15.48 9.21 -0.01
N TRP A 18 -14.24 8.77 0.22
CA TRP A 18 -13.08 9.66 0.32
C TRP A 18 -12.85 10.52 -0.92
N ALA A 19 -13.20 10.00 -2.10
CA ALA A 19 -13.16 10.78 -3.32
C ALA A 19 -14.01 12.06 -3.24
N MET A 20 -15.18 11.99 -2.59
CA MET A 20 -16.04 13.15 -2.38
C MET A 20 -15.37 14.15 -1.45
N ILE A 21 -14.59 13.71 -0.45
CA ILE A 21 -13.82 14.59 0.44
C ILE A 21 -12.73 15.33 -0.33
N ILE A 22 -12.02 14.67 -1.26
CA ILE A 22 -11.01 15.32 -2.09
C ILE A 22 -11.64 16.40 -2.98
N VAL A 23 -12.78 16.09 -3.61
CA VAL A 23 -13.51 17.06 -4.44
C VAL A 23 -14.05 18.20 -3.57
N ALA A 24 -14.63 17.89 -2.42
CA ALA A 24 -15.13 18.87 -1.46
C ALA A 24 -14.01 19.79 -0.95
N LYS A 25 -12.80 19.26 -0.68
CA LYS A 25 -11.63 20.08 -0.33
C LYS A 25 -11.31 21.08 -1.44
N GLY A 26 -11.21 20.62 -2.69
CA GLY A 26 -10.96 21.49 -3.83
C GLY A 26 -12.03 22.55 -4.00
N PHE A 27 -13.30 22.18 -3.81
CA PHE A 27 -14.43 23.10 -3.85
C PHE A 27 -14.34 24.15 -2.72
N LEU A 28 -14.14 23.73 -1.47
CA LEU A 28 -14.03 24.61 -0.30
C LEU A 28 -12.88 25.61 -0.43
N LEU A 29 -11.74 25.21 -1.00
CA LEU A 29 -10.61 26.10 -1.25
C LEU A 29 -10.96 27.20 -2.25
N ASN A 30 -11.72 26.90 -3.31
CA ASN A 30 -12.15 27.89 -4.30
C ASN A 30 -13.31 28.76 -3.81
N VAL A 31 -14.23 28.21 -3.02
CA VAL A 31 -15.38 28.96 -2.51
C VAL A 31 -14.96 29.99 -1.46
N GLY A 32 -14.00 29.66 -0.60
CA GLY A 32 -13.52 30.60 0.40
C GLY A 32 -12.93 31.89 -0.18
N SER A 33 -12.26 31.79 -1.34
CA SER A 33 -11.71 32.98 -2.01
C SER A 33 -12.76 33.89 -2.61
N LEU A 34 -13.98 33.39 -2.88
CA LEU A 34 -15.10 34.20 -3.37
C LEU A 34 -15.77 35.01 -2.25
N PHE A 35 -15.90 34.42 -1.06
CA PHE A 35 -16.61 35.06 0.06
C PHE A 35 -15.73 35.97 0.91
N ILE A 36 -14.43 35.69 1.00
CA ILE A 36 -13.51 36.44 1.85
C ILE A 36 -12.74 37.44 0.98
N THR A 37 -13.00 38.72 1.18
CA THR A 37 -12.35 39.81 0.43
C THR A 37 -10.97 40.16 0.95
N SER A 38 -10.68 39.90 2.24
CA SER A 38 -9.38 40.14 2.85
C SER A 38 -8.39 39.03 2.49
N GLY A 39 -7.22 39.39 1.94
CA GLY A 39 -6.18 38.42 1.59
C GLY A 39 -5.69 37.59 2.80
N VAL A 40 -5.56 38.21 3.97
CA VAL A 40 -5.17 37.49 5.21
C VAL A 40 -6.26 36.49 5.62
N GLY A 41 -7.52 36.89 5.51
CA GLY A 41 -8.66 36.01 5.78
C GLY A 41 -8.71 34.80 4.84
N GLN A 42 -8.37 34.98 3.56
CA GLN A 42 -8.28 33.88 2.60
C GLN A 42 -7.22 32.85 3.00
N ILE A 43 -6.07 33.28 3.51
CA ILE A 43 -5.01 32.36 3.94
C ILE A 43 -5.43 31.58 5.19
N TYR A 44 -6.07 32.24 6.17
CA TYR A 44 -6.63 31.53 7.34
C TYR A 44 -7.69 30.50 6.95
N TRP A 45 -8.52 30.82 5.95
CA TRP A 45 -9.48 29.86 5.41
C TRP A 45 -8.81 28.63 4.79
N ILE A 46 -7.79 28.86 3.94
CA ILE A 46 -7.00 27.77 3.34
C ILE A 46 -6.37 26.90 4.44
N LEU A 47 -5.75 27.50 5.45
CA LEU A 47 -5.18 26.79 6.60
C LEU A 47 -6.23 25.92 7.32
N GLY A 48 -7.42 26.47 7.58
CA GLY A 48 -8.50 25.74 8.22
C GLY A 48 -8.96 24.52 7.41
N VAL A 49 -9.15 24.68 6.09
CA VAL A 49 -9.54 23.58 5.19
C VAL A 49 -8.44 22.51 5.13
N LEU A 50 -7.17 22.91 5.01
CA LEU A 50 -6.03 21.98 5.02
C LEU A 50 -5.95 21.23 6.36
N LEU A 51 -6.28 21.86 7.49
CA LEU A 51 -6.18 21.27 8.82
C LEU A 51 -7.24 20.20 8.98
N LEU A 52 -8.47 20.56 8.65
CA LEU A 52 -9.60 19.63 8.66
C LEU A 52 -9.33 18.43 7.75
N TYR A 53 -8.85 18.65 6.53
CA TYR A 53 -8.49 17.56 5.62
C TYR A 53 -7.38 16.68 6.19
N THR A 54 -6.37 17.27 6.83
CA THR A 54 -5.24 16.51 7.40
C THR A 54 -5.69 15.65 8.58
N ILE A 55 -6.55 16.17 9.46
CA ILE A 55 -7.16 15.39 10.55
C ILE A 55 -7.95 14.21 9.97
N LEU A 56 -8.81 14.46 8.99
CA LEU A 56 -9.57 13.39 8.31
C LEU A 56 -8.65 12.36 7.67
N LEU A 57 -7.55 12.79 7.03
CA LEU A 57 -6.58 11.91 6.36
C LEU A 57 -5.89 10.99 7.38
N LEU A 58 -5.50 11.53 8.55
CA LEU A 58 -4.85 10.79 9.62
C LEU A 58 -5.79 9.80 10.32
N THR A 59 -7.07 10.17 10.48
CA THR A 59 -8.10 9.34 11.11
C THR A 59 -8.56 8.20 10.20
N PHE A 60 -8.95 8.49 8.96
CA PHE A 60 -9.57 7.50 8.08
C PHE A 60 -8.59 6.67 7.27
N ARG A 61 -7.36 7.15 7.08
CA ARG A 61 -6.30 6.47 6.34
C ARG A 61 -6.81 5.82 5.02
N PRO A 62 -7.29 6.64 4.08
CA PRO A 62 -8.00 6.18 2.87
C PRO A 62 -7.13 5.40 1.88
N TRP A 63 -5.80 5.57 1.92
CA TRP A 63 -4.90 5.00 0.92
C TRP A 63 -4.54 3.55 1.25
N ARG A 64 -4.59 2.63 0.28
CA ARG A 64 -4.16 1.24 0.55
C ARG A 64 -2.68 1.13 0.91
N HIS A 65 -1.83 1.95 0.27
CA HIS A 65 -0.40 1.98 0.53
C HIS A 65 -0.05 3.05 1.57
N ILE A 66 0.66 2.64 2.62
CA ILE A 66 1.19 3.53 3.66
C ILE A 66 2.04 4.67 3.06
N LEU A 67 2.79 4.41 2.01
CA LEU A 67 3.63 5.43 1.38
C LEU A 67 2.80 6.59 0.82
N ASN A 68 1.62 6.32 0.28
CA ASN A 68 0.74 7.37 -0.24
C ASN A 68 0.20 8.25 0.90
N HIS A 69 -0.06 7.69 2.09
CA HIS A 69 -0.40 8.49 3.26
C HIS A 69 0.70 9.44 3.66
N TYR A 70 1.95 8.96 3.70
CA TYR A 70 3.08 9.81 4.04
C TYR A 70 3.30 10.89 2.99
N VAL A 71 3.23 10.56 1.70
CA VAL A 71 3.37 11.55 0.63
C VAL A 71 2.26 12.60 0.69
N ASP A 72 1.00 12.18 0.87
CA ASP A 72 -0.14 13.12 0.93
C ASP A 72 -0.07 13.99 2.19
N GLY A 73 0.19 13.39 3.36
CA GLY A 73 0.37 14.13 4.61
C GLY A 73 1.54 15.10 4.56
N TYR A 74 2.64 14.71 3.92
CA TYR A 74 3.81 15.56 3.74
C TYR A 74 3.55 16.75 2.81
N ALA A 75 2.84 16.52 1.71
CA ALA A 75 2.42 17.60 0.81
C ALA A 75 1.49 18.61 1.51
N HIS A 76 0.63 18.16 2.42
CA HIS A 76 -0.18 19.06 3.23
C HIS A 76 0.66 19.82 4.26
N LEU A 77 1.64 19.17 4.89
CA LEU A 77 2.56 19.80 5.83
C LEU A 77 3.40 20.92 5.18
N SER A 78 3.88 20.72 3.95
CA SER A 78 4.61 21.76 3.22
C SER A 78 3.70 22.95 2.85
N LEU A 79 2.46 22.69 2.42
CA LEU A 79 1.46 23.74 2.19
C LEU A 79 1.14 24.51 3.47
N PHE A 80 1.08 23.83 4.62
CA PHE A 80 0.92 24.46 5.93
C PHE A 80 2.05 25.43 6.26
N LEU A 81 3.29 24.98 6.11
CA LEU A 81 4.49 25.79 6.29
C LEU A 81 4.48 27.00 5.35
N THR A 82 4.12 26.79 4.09
CA THR A 82 3.95 27.87 3.10
C THR A 82 2.95 28.92 3.58
N CYS A 83 1.76 28.48 3.99
CA CYS A 83 0.71 29.39 4.43
C CYS A 83 1.13 30.13 5.71
N ALA A 84 1.78 29.46 6.66
CA ALA A 84 2.28 30.08 7.89
C ALA A 84 3.29 31.20 7.59
N VAL A 85 4.21 30.97 6.64
CA VAL A 85 5.15 31.98 6.16
C VAL A 85 4.43 33.18 5.54
N VAL A 86 3.44 32.95 4.67
CA VAL A 86 2.69 34.04 4.04
C VAL A 86 1.90 34.85 5.08
N VAL A 87 1.27 34.19 6.06
CA VAL A 87 0.59 34.87 7.18
C VAL A 87 1.55 35.72 8.00
N TRP A 88 2.77 35.22 8.24
CA TRP A 88 3.80 35.97 8.96
C TRP A 88 4.14 37.28 8.24
N PHE A 89 4.36 37.23 6.92
CA PHE A 89 4.62 38.43 6.11
C PHE A 89 3.41 39.36 6.01
N SER A 90 2.19 38.83 5.99
CA SER A 90 0.98 39.64 5.83
C SER A 90 0.66 40.52 7.03
N HIS A 91 1.21 40.22 8.21
CA HIS A 91 0.99 41.02 9.42
C HIS A 91 1.89 42.27 9.51
N GLY A 92 2.71 42.55 8.48
CA GLY A 92 3.34 43.85 8.31
C GLY A 92 4.27 44.23 9.46
N LEU A 93 5.16 43.32 9.87
CA LEU A 93 6.26 43.70 10.75
C LEU A 93 7.04 44.86 10.11
N PRO A 94 7.39 45.90 10.88
CA PRO A 94 8.14 47.06 10.38
C PRO A 94 9.61 46.69 10.15
N LEU A 95 9.87 45.77 9.22
CA LEU A 95 11.21 45.45 8.74
C LEU A 95 11.59 46.40 7.60
N ASN A 96 12.88 46.69 7.50
CA ASN A 96 13.42 47.35 6.31
C ASN A 96 13.20 46.47 5.08
N ILE A 97 12.95 47.09 3.92
CA ILE A 97 12.66 46.42 2.64
C ILE A 97 13.70 45.33 2.35
N ASP A 98 14.99 45.63 2.55
CA ASP A 98 16.10 44.69 2.32
C ASP A 98 16.03 43.43 3.20
N GLN A 99 15.54 43.56 4.44
CA GLN A 99 15.40 42.43 5.36
C GLN A 99 14.19 41.56 4.99
N GLN A 100 13.13 42.16 4.46
CA GLN A 100 11.94 41.45 4.01
C GLN A 100 12.23 40.59 2.79
N ASP A 101 12.97 41.11 1.82
CA ASP A 101 13.37 40.39 0.61
C ASP A 101 14.29 39.21 0.95
N MET A 102 15.30 39.45 1.79
CA MET A 102 16.22 38.41 2.26
C MET A 102 15.48 37.28 2.98
N LEU A 103 14.58 37.63 3.92
CA LEU A 103 13.82 36.64 4.67
C LEU A 103 12.85 35.85 3.77
N GLY A 104 12.24 36.51 2.79
CA GLY A 104 11.36 35.87 1.81
C GLY A 104 12.09 34.82 0.99
N GLU A 105 13.30 35.15 0.52
CA GLU A 105 14.16 34.22 -0.23
C GLU A 105 14.56 33.01 0.62
N TYR A 106 14.98 33.22 1.88
CA TYR A 106 15.33 32.12 2.79
C TYR A 106 14.15 31.20 3.09
N LEU A 107 12.96 31.76 3.32
CA LEU A 107 11.77 30.96 3.63
C LEU A 107 11.28 30.20 2.40
N LEU A 108 11.36 30.77 1.20
CA LEU A 108 11.08 30.06 -0.04
C LEU A 108 12.04 28.89 -0.24
N LYS A 109 13.35 29.12 -0.08
CA LYS A 109 14.39 28.08 -0.16
C LYS A 109 14.18 26.99 0.88
N ALA A 110 13.88 27.36 2.12
CA ALA A 110 13.62 26.42 3.21
C ALA A 110 12.38 25.56 2.93
N ASN A 111 11.32 26.15 2.39
CA ASN A 111 10.09 25.45 2.03
C ASN A 111 10.29 24.47 0.86
N ILE A 112 11.02 24.88 -0.18
CA ILE A 112 11.41 24.00 -1.29
C ILE A 112 12.29 22.85 -0.77
N ALA A 113 13.27 23.15 0.08
CA ALA A 113 14.12 22.13 0.69
C ALA A 113 13.29 21.15 1.54
N SER A 114 12.36 21.68 2.35
CA SER A 114 11.38 20.89 3.07
C SER A 114 10.25 20.34 2.18
N ALA A 115 10.33 20.37 0.86
CA ALA A 115 9.46 19.58 0.00
C ALA A 115 10.27 18.45 -0.65
N VAL A 116 11.49 18.78 -1.08
CA VAL A 116 12.36 17.92 -1.88
C VAL A 116 13.10 16.91 -1.02
N VAL A 117 13.61 17.28 0.15
CA VAL A 117 14.54 16.43 0.93
C VAL A 117 13.96 15.06 1.28
N PRO A 118 12.79 14.92 1.93
CA PRO A 118 12.29 13.59 2.28
C PRO A 118 11.70 12.86 1.07
N PHE A 119 11.31 13.55 0.01
CA PHE A 119 11.01 12.88 -1.26
C PHE A 119 12.26 12.19 -1.80
N VAL A 120 13.40 12.89 -1.84
CA VAL A 120 14.69 12.33 -2.25
C VAL A 120 15.12 11.18 -1.31
N LEU A 121 14.99 11.36 0.01
CA LEU A 121 15.32 10.29 0.97
C LEU A 121 14.39 9.07 0.82
N ALA A 122 13.10 9.27 0.56
CA ALA A 122 12.15 8.19 0.32
C ALA A 122 12.48 7.43 -0.96
N VAL A 123 12.80 8.14 -2.05
CA VAL A 123 13.24 7.53 -3.31
C VAL A 123 14.56 6.80 -3.13
N ALA A 124 15.54 7.41 -2.46
CA ALA A 124 16.82 6.79 -2.16
C ALA A 124 16.65 5.51 -1.30
N ARG A 125 15.78 5.54 -0.29
CA ARG A 125 15.44 4.36 0.51
C ARG A 125 14.75 3.28 -0.31
N MET A 126 13.80 3.63 -1.18
CA MET A 126 13.15 2.67 -2.07
C MET A 126 14.15 2.02 -3.03
N TRP A 127 15.01 2.84 -3.65
CA TRP A 127 16.08 2.38 -4.52
C TRP A 127 17.02 1.45 -3.77
N TRP A 128 17.48 1.84 -2.58
CA TRP A 128 18.36 1.03 -1.74
C TRP A 128 17.74 -0.32 -1.40
N ARG A 129 16.45 -0.36 -1.04
CA ARG A 129 15.75 -1.61 -0.73
C ARG A 129 15.59 -2.52 -1.94
N GLU A 130 15.47 -1.97 -3.14
CA GLU A 130 15.33 -2.78 -4.36
C GLU A 130 16.67 -3.39 -4.78
N PHE A 131 17.76 -2.62 -4.65
CA PHE A 131 19.11 -3.07 -5.04
C PHE A 131 19.84 -3.87 -3.96
N SER A 132 19.48 -3.70 -2.69
CA SER A 132 20.10 -4.47 -1.61
C SER A 132 19.61 -5.92 -1.66
N SER A 133 20.49 -6.83 -2.07
CA SER A 133 20.24 -8.28 -2.04
C SER A 133 19.79 -8.76 -0.66
N LYS A 134 20.31 -8.13 0.40
CA LYS A 134 19.92 -8.38 1.79
C LYS A 134 18.43 -8.15 2.02
N ALA A 135 17.86 -7.07 1.47
CA ALA A 135 16.43 -6.79 1.62
C ALA A 135 15.51 -7.80 0.90
N ARG A 136 16.02 -8.49 -0.13
CA ARG A 136 15.30 -9.63 -0.75
C ARG A 136 15.36 -10.86 0.14
N HIS A 137 16.54 -11.20 0.66
CA HIS A 137 16.71 -12.33 1.56
C HIS A 137 15.91 -12.18 2.87
N ASP A 138 15.87 -10.96 3.43
CA ASP A 138 15.04 -10.65 4.60
C ASP A 138 13.55 -10.89 4.31
N LYS A 139 13.07 -10.49 3.12
CA LYS A 139 11.67 -10.75 2.71
C LYS A 139 11.37 -12.25 2.55
N ASP A 140 12.29 -13.02 2.00
CA ASP A 140 12.10 -14.46 1.83
C ASP A 140 12.03 -15.15 3.20
N THR A 141 12.92 -14.75 4.12
CA THR A 141 12.93 -15.23 5.52
C THR A 141 11.64 -14.86 6.24
N ASP A 142 11.19 -13.60 6.13
CA ASP A 142 9.92 -13.15 6.72
C ASP A 142 8.73 -13.93 6.13
N THR A 143 8.75 -14.23 4.84
CA THR A 143 7.71 -15.01 4.16
C THR A 143 7.67 -16.44 4.70
N GLU A 144 8.83 -17.08 4.91
CA GLU A 144 8.91 -18.41 5.50
C GLU A 144 8.35 -18.44 6.93
N LEU A 145 8.67 -17.44 7.74
CA LEU A 145 8.14 -17.29 9.10
C LEU A 145 6.61 -17.13 9.10
N ILE A 146 6.06 -16.36 8.16
CA ILE A 146 4.61 -16.20 8.00
C ILE A 146 3.95 -17.53 7.63
N ILE A 147 4.51 -18.26 6.65
CA ILE A 147 3.99 -19.58 6.23
C ILE A 147 4.00 -20.54 7.42
N ARG A 148 5.10 -20.59 8.18
CA ARG A 148 5.22 -21.44 9.36
C ARG A 148 4.22 -21.06 10.44
N ALA A 149 4.00 -19.77 10.70
CA ALA A 149 3.00 -19.31 11.66
C ALA A 149 1.58 -19.71 11.24
N ILE A 150 1.23 -19.59 9.96
CA ILE A 150 -0.06 -20.02 9.41
C ILE A 150 -0.23 -21.53 9.54
N ASP A 151 0.81 -22.32 9.26
CA ASP A 151 0.77 -23.78 9.39
C ASP A 151 0.58 -24.22 10.85
N ILE A 152 1.27 -23.58 11.81
CA ILE A 152 1.06 -23.81 13.24
C ILE A 152 -0.40 -23.48 13.63
N LEU A 153 -0.93 -22.36 13.15
CA LEU A 153 -2.31 -21.96 13.41
C LEU A 153 -3.31 -22.93 12.78
N ALA A 154 -3.03 -23.46 11.58
CA ALA A 154 -3.87 -24.43 10.88
C ALA A 154 -3.89 -25.79 11.61
N LYS A 155 -2.75 -26.24 12.13
CA LYS A 155 -2.60 -27.50 12.90
C LYS A 155 -3.21 -27.42 14.31
N CYS A 156 -3.37 -26.22 14.86
CA CYS A 156 -4.01 -26.02 16.16
C CYS A 156 -5.51 -26.35 16.12
N GLY A 157 -5.99 -27.09 17.13
CA GLY A 157 -7.41 -27.41 17.31
C GLY A 157 -8.29 -26.15 17.46
N CYS A 158 -9.58 -26.27 17.11
CA CYS A 158 -10.53 -25.15 17.06
C CYS A 158 -10.58 -24.32 18.36
N SER A 159 -10.58 -24.99 19.53
CA SER A 159 -10.59 -24.32 20.84
C SER A 159 -9.36 -23.44 21.08
N ASN A 160 -8.17 -23.90 20.67
CA ASN A 160 -6.93 -23.13 20.83
C ASN A 160 -6.88 -21.93 19.87
N ARG A 161 -7.37 -22.08 18.64
CA ARG A 161 -7.49 -20.95 17.69
C ARG A 161 -8.40 -19.86 18.24
N LEU A 162 -9.55 -20.21 18.80
CA LEU A 162 -10.47 -19.24 19.37
C LEU A 162 -9.84 -18.51 20.56
N LYS A 163 -9.18 -19.24 21.47
CA LYS A 163 -8.46 -18.66 22.61
C LYS A 163 -7.33 -17.73 22.16
N PHE A 164 -6.60 -18.09 21.10
CA PHE A 164 -5.59 -17.22 20.50
C PHE A 164 -6.23 -15.92 19.98
N LEU A 165 -7.28 -16.02 19.16
CA LEU A 165 -7.97 -14.85 18.61
C LEU A 165 -8.59 -13.95 19.69
N GLN A 166 -9.09 -14.52 20.79
CA GLN A 166 -9.63 -13.77 21.93
C GLN A 166 -8.57 -13.06 22.77
N ARG A 167 -7.30 -13.50 22.69
CA ARG A 167 -6.17 -12.89 23.41
C ARG A 167 -5.46 -11.80 22.61
N LEU A 168 -5.76 -11.66 21.32
CA LEU A 168 -5.20 -10.60 20.51
C LEU A 168 -5.68 -9.24 21.02
N THR A 169 -4.81 -8.24 20.92
CA THR A 169 -5.23 -6.86 21.15
C THR A 169 -6.19 -6.43 20.04
N GLU A 170 -7.01 -5.40 20.29
CA GLU A 170 -7.93 -4.85 19.29
C GLU A 170 -7.19 -4.46 18.00
N HIS A 171 -5.99 -3.90 18.13
CA HIS A 171 -5.17 -3.52 16.99
C HIS A 171 -4.68 -4.74 16.19
N ASP A 172 -4.18 -5.77 16.87
CA ASP A 172 -3.71 -6.99 16.19
C ASP A 172 -4.85 -7.76 15.53
N PHE A 173 -6.02 -7.78 16.17
CA PHE A 173 -7.23 -8.37 15.62
C PHE A 173 -7.68 -7.63 14.35
N ALA A 174 -7.67 -6.30 14.36
CA ALA A 174 -7.95 -5.49 13.18
C ALA A 174 -6.97 -5.77 12.03
N LEU A 175 -5.66 -5.84 12.32
CA LEU A 175 -4.63 -6.18 11.34
C LEU A 175 -4.81 -7.60 10.76
N MET A 176 -5.13 -8.58 11.61
CA MET A 176 -5.44 -9.93 11.15
C MET A 176 -6.69 -9.97 10.27
N ASN A 177 -7.70 -9.16 10.59
CA ASN A 177 -8.90 -9.07 9.78
C ASN A 177 -8.61 -8.46 8.40
N GLU A 178 -7.78 -7.40 8.33
CA GLU A 178 -7.30 -6.84 7.07
C GLU A 178 -6.48 -7.86 6.25
N MET A 179 -5.61 -8.62 6.92
CA MET A 179 -4.81 -9.68 6.29
C MET A 179 -5.70 -10.79 5.74
N LYS A 180 -6.73 -11.21 6.49
CA LYS A 180 -7.73 -12.20 6.05
C LYS A 180 -8.44 -11.72 4.79
N ASP A 181 -8.88 -10.46 4.73
CA ASP A 181 -9.53 -9.92 3.55
C ASP A 181 -8.57 -9.82 2.34
N MET A 182 -7.31 -9.44 2.57
CA MET A 182 -6.27 -9.45 1.54
C MET A 182 -6.05 -10.87 0.98
N ILE A 183 -5.86 -11.85 1.85
CA ILE A 183 -5.63 -13.25 1.46
C ILE A 183 -6.83 -13.82 0.71
N LEU A 184 -8.06 -13.58 1.19
CA LEU A 184 -9.27 -14.04 0.51
C LEU A 184 -9.45 -13.39 -0.86
N THR A 185 -9.01 -12.14 -1.02
CA THR A 185 -9.06 -11.41 -2.29
C THR A 185 -8.04 -11.95 -3.29
N GLU A 186 -6.78 -12.12 -2.87
CA GLU A 186 -5.67 -12.52 -3.75
C GLU A 186 -5.65 -14.04 -4.03
N LEU A 187 -5.84 -14.88 -3.01
CA LEU A 187 -5.81 -16.34 -3.14
C LEU A 187 -7.19 -16.94 -3.40
N GLY A 188 -8.21 -16.45 -2.68
CA GLY A 188 -9.55 -17.04 -2.72
C GLY A 188 -10.29 -16.80 -4.04
N ASN A 189 -9.72 -16.00 -4.96
CA ASN A 189 -10.40 -15.47 -6.14
C ASN A 189 -11.80 -14.89 -5.83
N LYS A 190 -12.08 -14.59 -4.55
CA LYS A 190 -13.32 -13.94 -4.14
C LYS A 190 -13.21 -12.52 -4.66
N LYS A 191 -13.83 -12.31 -5.81
CA LYS A 191 -14.02 -11.00 -6.42
C LYS A 191 -14.63 -10.11 -5.35
N VAL A 192 -13.83 -9.24 -4.73
CA VAL A 192 -14.35 -8.10 -3.98
C VAL A 192 -15.05 -7.24 -5.02
N ARG A 193 -16.35 -7.52 -5.21
CA ARG A 193 -17.25 -6.78 -6.09
C ARG A 193 -17.50 -5.42 -5.46
N ALA A 194 -16.54 -4.53 -5.59
CA ALA A 194 -16.72 -3.10 -5.44
C ALA A 194 -15.59 -2.38 -6.20
N GLY A 195 -15.73 -2.26 -7.53
CA GLY A 195 -15.02 -1.23 -8.29
C GLY A 195 -13.76 -1.63 -9.06
N TYR A 196 -13.99 -2.07 -10.30
CA TYR A 196 -13.19 -1.80 -11.51
C TYR A 196 -11.79 -2.45 -11.73
N SER A 197 -11.71 -3.08 -12.92
CA SER A 197 -10.50 -3.34 -13.74
C SER A 197 -9.49 -4.41 -13.33
N SER A 198 -9.95 -5.55 -12.79
CA SER A 198 -9.12 -6.76 -12.58
C SER A 198 -9.05 -7.71 -13.79
N ARG A 199 -9.79 -7.46 -14.89
CA ARG A 199 -9.86 -8.39 -16.04
C ARG A 199 -8.52 -8.68 -16.73
N GLN A 200 -7.51 -7.82 -16.59
CA GLN A 200 -6.18 -8.03 -17.19
C GLN A 200 -5.15 -8.62 -16.21
N LEU A 201 -5.20 -8.25 -14.93
CA LEU A 201 -4.28 -8.80 -13.91
C LEU A 201 -4.63 -10.24 -13.54
N THR A 202 -5.93 -10.58 -13.44
CA THR A 202 -6.37 -11.96 -13.20
C THR A 202 -6.03 -12.88 -14.38
N ARG A 203 -5.99 -12.37 -15.62
CA ARG A 203 -5.57 -13.18 -16.77
C ARG A 203 -4.07 -13.49 -16.76
N LEU A 204 -3.24 -12.53 -16.35
CA LEU A 204 -1.79 -12.72 -16.27
C LEU A 204 -1.36 -13.55 -15.06
N SER A 205 -2.00 -13.39 -13.89
CA SER A 205 -1.68 -14.21 -12.71
C SER A 205 -2.15 -15.66 -12.88
N ILE A 206 -3.35 -15.89 -13.44
CA ILE A 206 -3.82 -17.24 -13.75
C ILE A 206 -2.95 -17.90 -14.83
N MET A 207 -2.51 -17.17 -15.86
CA MET A 207 -1.59 -17.74 -16.85
C MET A 207 -0.24 -18.10 -16.25
N ARG A 208 0.29 -17.31 -15.30
CA ARG A 208 1.58 -17.61 -14.65
C ARG A 208 1.50 -18.85 -13.77
N VAL A 209 0.51 -18.91 -12.89
CA VAL A 209 0.31 -20.06 -11.98
C VAL A 209 0.01 -21.34 -12.76
N CYS A 210 -0.83 -21.24 -13.81
CA CYS A 210 -1.12 -22.39 -14.66
C CYS A 210 0.11 -22.82 -15.49
N SER A 211 0.98 -21.89 -15.88
CA SER A 211 2.23 -22.22 -16.57
C SER A 211 3.26 -22.90 -15.66
N GLU A 212 3.37 -22.48 -14.40
CA GLU A 212 4.30 -23.06 -13.43
C GLU A 212 3.89 -24.47 -13.02
N SER A 213 2.60 -24.70 -12.71
CA SER A 213 2.11 -26.07 -12.42
C SER A 213 2.26 -27.00 -13.62
N ARG A 214 2.05 -26.51 -14.85
CA ARG A 214 2.23 -27.32 -16.06
C ARG A 214 3.70 -27.61 -16.35
N MET A 215 4.60 -26.66 -16.08
CA MET A 215 6.05 -26.86 -16.21
C MET A 215 6.57 -27.84 -15.15
N ALA A 216 6.04 -27.79 -13.93
CA ALA A 216 6.38 -28.74 -12.88
C ALA A 216 5.92 -30.17 -13.23
N SER A 217 4.70 -30.34 -13.75
CA SER A 217 4.21 -31.66 -14.19
C SER A 217 5.01 -32.21 -15.37
N LEU A 218 5.40 -31.36 -16.32
CA LEU A 218 6.21 -31.76 -17.47
C LEU A 218 7.64 -32.15 -17.06
N ARG A 219 8.25 -31.47 -16.09
CA ARG A 219 9.56 -31.86 -15.55
C ARG A 219 9.49 -33.21 -14.84
N SER A 220 8.47 -33.44 -14.01
CA SER A 220 8.24 -34.73 -13.37
C SER A 220 8.07 -35.86 -14.39
N GLN A 221 7.31 -35.65 -15.47
CA GLN A 221 7.15 -36.65 -16.53
C GLN A 221 8.46 -36.89 -17.31
N ALA A 222 9.21 -35.83 -17.61
CA ALA A 222 10.50 -35.94 -18.28
C ALA A 222 11.53 -36.71 -17.45
N ASP A 223 11.57 -36.50 -16.13
CA ASP A 223 12.48 -37.22 -15.22
C ASP A 223 12.11 -38.70 -15.13
N VAL A 224 10.81 -39.03 -15.06
CA VAL A 224 10.33 -40.42 -15.07
C VAL A 224 10.69 -41.10 -16.40
N GLN A 225 10.46 -40.44 -17.53
CA GLN A 225 10.77 -40.98 -18.85
C GLN A 225 12.28 -41.13 -19.07
N ALA A 226 13.09 -40.20 -18.54
CA ALA A 226 14.55 -40.31 -18.55
C ALA A 226 15.04 -41.51 -17.72
N ARG A 227 14.44 -41.77 -16.55
CA ARG A 227 14.75 -42.97 -15.73
C ARG A 227 14.40 -44.26 -16.45
N LEU A 228 13.22 -44.33 -17.08
CA LEU A 228 12.81 -45.49 -17.88
C LEU A 228 13.77 -45.74 -19.07
N SER A 229 14.24 -44.68 -19.72
CA SER A 229 15.17 -44.80 -20.86
C SER A 229 16.59 -45.25 -20.48
N ARG A 230 17.01 -45.06 -19.23
CA ARG A 230 18.33 -45.50 -18.74
C ARG A 230 18.38 -46.99 -18.40
N GLY A 231 17.25 -47.70 -18.42
CA GLY A 231 17.22 -49.12 -18.08
C GLY A 231 17.44 -49.42 -16.60
N ASP A 232 17.40 -48.42 -15.71
CA ASP A 232 17.51 -48.57 -14.24
C ASP A 232 16.25 -49.21 -13.61
N ALA A 233 15.34 -49.76 -14.41
CA ALA A 233 14.03 -50.23 -13.96
C ALA A 233 13.97 -51.72 -13.57
N THR A 234 15.11 -52.39 -13.37
CA THR A 234 15.12 -53.83 -13.03
C THR A 234 15.39 -54.18 -11.57
N ASP A 235 15.78 -53.22 -10.71
CA ASP A 235 16.02 -53.54 -9.30
C ASP A 235 14.95 -52.92 -8.38
N SER A 236 13.99 -53.77 -7.98
CA SER A 236 13.03 -53.60 -6.88
C SER A 236 12.02 -52.45 -6.98
N ILE A 237 10.99 -52.62 -7.82
CA ILE A 237 9.68 -52.00 -7.52
C ILE A 237 9.00 -52.90 -6.50
N ASP A 238 9.11 -52.51 -5.23
CA ASP A 238 8.41 -53.16 -4.13
C ASP A 238 6.90 -52.94 -4.33
N ALA A 239 6.11 -54.02 -4.27
CA ALA A 239 4.69 -54.04 -4.65
C ALA A 239 3.79 -53.11 -3.82
N THR A 240 4.34 -52.50 -2.76
CA THR A 240 3.67 -51.52 -1.90
C THR A 240 3.37 -50.18 -2.59
N ASP A 241 4.18 -49.75 -3.57
CA ASP A 241 3.98 -48.45 -4.24
C ASP A 241 2.84 -48.44 -5.27
N LEU A 242 2.39 -49.62 -5.72
CA LEU A 242 1.27 -49.75 -6.65
C LEU A 242 -0.11 -49.62 -5.97
N ILE A 243 -0.17 -49.70 -4.64
CA ILE A 243 -1.44 -49.61 -3.89
C ILE A 243 -1.81 -48.14 -3.61
N ASP A 244 -0.84 -47.24 -3.43
CA ASP A 244 -1.10 -45.82 -3.20
C ASP A 244 -1.52 -45.04 -4.46
N LEU A 245 -1.23 -45.57 -5.66
CA LEU A 245 -1.60 -44.95 -6.94
C LEU A 245 -3.02 -45.32 -7.42
N ALA A 246 -3.67 -46.29 -6.78
CA ALA A 246 -5.02 -46.74 -7.13
C ALA A 246 -6.15 -46.15 -6.25
N GLY A 247 -5.84 -45.12 -5.45
CA GLY A 247 -6.72 -44.42 -4.49
C GLY A 247 -8.22 -44.59 -4.71
N VAL A 248 -8.79 -45.54 -3.96
CA VAL A 248 -10.19 -45.57 -3.49
C VAL A 248 -10.26 -44.83 -2.17
#